data_AF-A0A9E6AR21-F1
#
_entry.id   AF-A0A9E6AR21-F1
#
_cell.length_a   1.000
_cell.length_b   1.000
_cell.length_c   1.000
_cell.angle_alpha   90.00
_cell.angle_beta   90.00
_cell.angle_gamma   90.00
#
_symmetry.space_group_name_H-M   'P 1'
#
loop_
_entity.id
_entity.type
_entity.pdbx_description
1 polymer ?
#
loop_
_entity_poly.entity_id
_entity_poly.type
_entity_poly.pdbx_seq_one_letter_code
_entity_poly.pdbx_strand_id
1 'polypeptide(L)'
;MEPIDPHILNCNLLPLDYQKPCLKLVLNDIVCDFSIKTTCDDECHLLVSDQNGCIQLIFDQAPNFECSFSFSINLISSVGLTQKGDALVRLEYLLNYGHFKHSDIPYPLNKFASRELLYAYDLWKLGLSQREIGLKIYGNAAILDGWDGISDNIRTRTRRLISRSRELVAGGAHTFFKVD
;
A
#
# COMPACT_ATOMS: atom_id res chain seq x y z
N MET A 1 -7.89 6.16 11.69
CA MET A 1 -8.26 5.15 10.67
C MET A 1 -6.96 4.78 10.00
N GLU A 2 -6.39 3.68 10.48
CA GLU A 2 -5.00 3.28 10.28
C GLU A 2 -4.71 2.96 8.80
N PRO A 3 -3.45 3.12 8.37
CA PRO A 3 -3.01 2.71 7.03
C PRO A 3 -3.38 1.25 6.79
N ILE A 4 -3.69 0.92 5.53
CA ILE A 4 -3.71 -0.48 5.08
C ILE A 4 -2.25 -0.92 5.18
N ASP A 5 -1.89 -1.53 6.30
CA ASP A 5 -0.58 -2.11 6.48
C ASP A 5 -0.53 -3.29 5.51
N PRO A 6 0.38 -3.31 4.51
CA PRO A 6 0.59 -4.52 3.74
C PRO A 6 0.81 -5.65 4.73
N HIS A 7 0.24 -6.81 4.44
CA HIS A 7 0.53 -7.99 5.22
C HIS A 7 1.96 -8.40 4.85
N ILE A 8 2.93 -7.97 5.66
CA ILE A 8 4.36 -8.14 5.38
C ILE A 8 4.84 -9.48 5.92
N LEU A 9 5.53 -10.24 5.07
CA LEU A 9 6.24 -11.46 5.43
C LEU A 9 7.71 -11.37 5.02
N ASN A 10 8.60 -11.57 5.98
CA ASN A 10 10.03 -11.66 5.72
C ASN A 10 10.37 -13.08 5.28
N CYS A 11 11.10 -13.18 4.18
CA CYS A 11 11.32 -14.40 3.43
C CYS A 11 12.83 -14.63 3.24
N ASN A 12 13.30 -15.81 3.62
CA ASN A 12 14.68 -16.23 3.39
C ASN A 12 14.71 -17.17 2.20
N LEU A 13 15.54 -16.87 1.20
CA LEU A 13 15.77 -17.79 0.09
C LEU A 13 16.39 -19.09 0.60
N LEU A 14 15.88 -20.19 0.09
CA LEU A 14 16.38 -21.52 0.39
C LEU A 14 17.34 -21.97 -0.73
N PRO A 15 18.32 -22.83 -0.41
CA PRO A 15 19.17 -23.47 -1.40
C PRO A 15 18.37 -24.20 -2.50
N LEU A 16 18.91 -24.24 -3.72
CA LEU A 16 18.27 -24.88 -4.89
C LEU A 16 18.04 -26.39 -4.70
N ASP A 17 18.79 -27.04 -3.82
CA ASP A 17 18.69 -28.46 -3.48
C ASP A 17 17.71 -28.74 -2.33
N TYR A 18 16.91 -27.76 -1.93
CA TYR A 18 15.91 -27.93 -0.86
C TYR A 18 14.74 -28.83 -1.33
N GLN A 19 14.70 -30.07 -0.83
CA GLN A 19 13.76 -31.12 -1.28
C GLN A 19 12.51 -31.30 -0.42
N LYS A 20 12.24 -30.43 0.56
CA LYS A 20 11.00 -30.56 1.36
C LYS A 20 9.77 -30.10 0.55
N PRO A 21 8.60 -30.70 0.80
CA PRO A 21 7.36 -30.23 0.20
C PRO A 21 7.17 -28.75 0.52
N CYS A 22 7.06 -27.96 -0.54
CA CYS A 22 6.87 -26.52 -0.48
C CYS A 22 5.61 -26.17 -1.29
N LEU A 23 4.89 -25.15 -0.82
CA LEU A 23 3.82 -24.56 -1.63
C LEU A 23 4.46 -23.82 -2.81
N LYS A 24 3.88 -24.00 -4.00
CA LYS A 24 4.43 -23.43 -5.24
C LYS A 24 3.66 -22.17 -5.61
N LEU A 25 4.36 -21.04 -5.66
CA LEU A 25 3.86 -19.83 -6.28
C LEU A 25 4.37 -19.78 -7.72
N VAL A 26 3.48 -19.83 -8.71
CA VAL A 26 3.84 -19.56 -10.11
C VAL A 26 3.25 -18.21 -10.45
N LEU A 27 4.08 -17.16 -10.53
CA LEU A 27 3.62 -15.79 -10.74
C LEU A 27 2.77 -15.64 -12.01
N ASN A 28 3.08 -16.40 -13.07
CA ASN A 28 2.32 -16.41 -14.32
C ASN A 28 0.89 -16.98 -14.19
N ASP A 29 0.62 -17.76 -13.15
CA ASP A 29 -0.68 -18.40 -12.93
C ASP A 29 -1.59 -17.56 -11.99
N ILE A 30 -1.10 -16.42 -11.51
CA ILE A 30 -1.82 -15.53 -10.59
C ILE A 30 -2.55 -14.45 -11.39
N VAL A 31 -3.82 -14.21 -11.06
CA VAL A 31 -4.66 -13.16 -11.68
C VAL A 31 -4.50 -11.81 -10.95
N CYS A 32 -3.37 -11.61 -10.28
CA CYS A 32 -3.07 -10.43 -9.47
C CYS A 32 -2.02 -9.56 -10.17
N ASP A 33 -2.05 -8.28 -9.86
CA ASP A 33 -0.96 -7.37 -10.19
C ASP A 33 0.23 -7.64 -9.25
N PHE A 34 1.45 -7.53 -9.77
CA PHE A 34 2.67 -7.63 -8.97
C PHE A 34 3.65 -6.50 -9.29
N SER A 35 4.36 -6.04 -8.27
CA SER A 35 5.44 -5.08 -8.40
C SER A 35 6.65 -5.53 -7.59
N ILE A 36 7.83 -5.46 -8.20
CA ILE A 36 9.10 -5.81 -7.57
C ILE A 36 9.91 -4.53 -7.40
N LYS A 37 10.48 -4.34 -6.21
CA LYS A 37 11.36 -3.22 -5.93
C LYS A 37 12.54 -3.67 -5.08
N THR A 38 13.74 -3.37 -5.53
CA THR A 38 14.96 -3.54 -4.75
C THR A 38 15.31 -2.22 -4.09
N THR A 39 15.58 -2.26 -2.79
CA THR A 39 16.04 -1.12 -1.98
C THR A 39 17.56 -0.97 -2.05
N CYS A 40 18.10 0.09 -1.47
CA CYS A 40 19.53 0.39 -1.49
C CYS A 40 20.38 -0.53 -0.60
N ASP A 41 19.74 -1.30 0.28
CA ASP A 41 20.31 -2.34 1.14
C ASP A 41 20.18 -3.75 0.54
N ASP A 42 19.87 -3.84 -0.76
CA ASP A 42 19.67 -5.08 -1.53
C ASP A 42 18.45 -5.92 -1.12
N GLU A 43 17.61 -5.44 -0.18
CA GLU A 43 16.33 -6.09 0.09
C GLU A 43 15.42 -6.01 -1.14
N CYS A 44 14.75 -7.12 -1.42
CA CYS A 44 13.81 -7.22 -2.52
C CYS A 44 12.39 -7.31 -1.98
N HIS A 45 11.59 -6.30 -2.30
CA HIS A 45 10.17 -6.24 -1.96
C HIS A 45 9.35 -6.69 -3.17
N LEU A 46 8.65 -7.82 -3.03
CA LEU A 46 7.61 -8.26 -3.94
C LEU A 46 6.25 -7.94 -3.33
N LEU A 47 5.52 -7.01 -3.94
CA LEU A 47 4.12 -6.76 -3.62
C LEU A 47 3.23 -7.51 -4.63
N VAL A 48 2.28 -8.30 -4.13
CA VAL A 48 1.22 -8.90 -4.94
C VAL A 48 -0.11 -8.35 -4.47
N SER A 49 -0.97 -7.91 -5.39
CA SER A 49 -2.22 -7.24 -5.08
C SER A 49 -3.32 -7.49 -6.11
N ASP A 50 -4.56 -7.52 -5.65
CA ASP A 50 -5.75 -7.38 -6.47
C ASP A 50 -6.74 -6.41 -5.78
N GLN A 51 -7.96 -6.34 -6.30
CA GLN A 51 -9.05 -5.55 -5.73
C GLN A 51 -9.52 -6.01 -4.33
N ASN A 52 -9.22 -7.24 -3.92
CA ASN A 52 -9.62 -7.86 -2.66
C ASN A 52 -8.53 -7.80 -1.58
N GLY A 53 -7.27 -7.60 -1.94
CA GLY A 53 -6.19 -7.47 -0.96
C GLY A 53 -4.80 -7.36 -1.54
N CYS A 54 -3.82 -7.29 -0.63
CA CYS A 54 -2.41 -7.32 -0.98
C CYS A 54 -1.58 -8.05 0.07
N ILE A 55 -0.42 -8.54 -0.36
CA ILE A 55 0.63 -9.11 0.50
C ILE A 55 2.00 -8.64 0.01
N GLN A 56 2.91 -8.38 0.94
CA GLN A 56 4.29 -8.01 0.61
C GLN A 56 5.25 -9.08 1.14
N LEU A 57 6.05 -9.65 0.25
CA LEU A 57 7.13 -10.56 0.58
C LEU A 57 8.44 -9.79 0.49
N ILE A 58 9.20 -9.75 1.58
CA ILE A 58 10.50 -9.09 1.66
C ILE A 58 11.56 -10.18 1.67
N PHE A 59 12.53 -10.11 0.77
CA PHE A 59 13.67 -11.02 0.70
C PHE A 59 14.95 -10.26 0.99
N ASP A 60 15.83 -10.82 1.83
CA ASP A 60 17.15 -10.23 2.13
C ASP A 60 18.02 -10.03 0.87
N GLN A 61 17.72 -10.77 -0.20
CA GLN A 61 18.36 -10.65 -1.51
C GLN A 61 17.35 -10.97 -2.61
N ALA A 62 17.47 -10.32 -3.77
CA ALA A 62 16.55 -10.53 -4.89
C ALA A 62 16.57 -11.99 -5.40
N PRO A 63 15.42 -12.70 -5.40
CA PRO A 63 15.35 -14.00 -6.06
C PRO A 63 15.43 -13.85 -7.57
N ASN A 64 15.91 -14.90 -8.24
CA ASN A 64 15.81 -14.98 -9.68
C ASN A 64 14.37 -15.36 -10.08
N PHE A 65 13.56 -14.36 -10.42
CA PHE A 65 12.16 -14.53 -10.84
C PHE A 65 12.00 -15.22 -12.21
N GLU A 66 13.06 -15.39 -13.00
CA GLU A 66 13.02 -16.15 -14.26
C GLU A 66 13.05 -17.66 -14.02
N CYS A 67 13.47 -18.08 -12.83
CA CYS A 67 13.60 -19.48 -12.44
C CYS A 67 12.69 -19.82 -11.26
N SER A 68 12.41 -21.11 -11.07
CA SER A 68 11.78 -21.54 -9.81
C SER A 68 12.76 -21.36 -8.65
N PHE A 69 12.29 -20.77 -7.56
CA PHE A 69 13.04 -20.61 -6.33
C PHE A 69 12.17 -21.01 -5.13
N SER A 70 12.83 -21.41 -4.05
CA SER A 70 12.19 -21.78 -2.78
C SER A 70 12.55 -20.76 -1.72
N PHE A 71 11.63 -20.48 -0.80
CA PHE A 71 11.87 -19.60 0.32
C PHE A 71 11.17 -20.10 1.58
N SER A 72 11.61 -19.60 2.73
CA SER A 72 11.00 -19.84 4.04
C SER A 72 10.55 -18.52 4.65
N ILE A 73 9.48 -18.54 5.44
CA ILE A 73 8.92 -17.33 6.06
C ILE A 73 9.36 -17.27 7.51
N ASN A 74 9.89 -16.13 7.91
CA ASN A 74 10.41 -15.91 9.25
C ASN A 74 9.37 -15.23 10.16
N LEU A 75 8.97 -15.93 11.24
CA LEU A 75 7.97 -15.46 12.20
C LEU A 75 8.57 -15.02 13.57
N ILE A 76 9.88 -14.82 13.68
CA ILE A 76 10.59 -14.69 14.97
C ILE A 76 10.10 -13.53 15.89
N SER A 77 9.50 -12.46 15.35
CA SER A 77 9.01 -11.34 16.18
C SER A 77 7.60 -11.56 16.73
N SER A 78 7.45 -11.35 18.06
CA SER A 78 6.16 -11.33 18.76
C SER A 78 5.32 -10.08 18.47
N VAL A 79 5.96 -9.01 17.96
CA VAL A 79 5.26 -7.80 17.53
C VAL A 79 4.53 -8.10 16.21
N GLY A 80 3.22 -7.88 16.19
CA GLY A 80 2.40 -8.07 14.99
C GLY A 80 2.15 -9.54 14.63
N LEU A 81 2.25 -10.48 15.57
CA LEU A 81 2.03 -11.91 15.29
C LEU A 81 0.66 -12.19 14.66
N THR A 82 -0.40 -11.49 15.10
CA THR A 82 -1.74 -11.59 14.48
C THR A 82 -1.71 -11.14 13.02
N GLN A 83 -1.04 -10.01 12.73
CA GLN A 83 -0.90 -9.52 11.35
C GLN A 83 -0.10 -10.50 10.48
N LYS A 84 0.95 -11.13 11.04
CA LYS A 84 1.70 -12.19 10.34
C LYS A 84 0.86 -13.45 10.13
N GLY A 85 0.00 -13.80 11.07
CA GLY A 85 -0.97 -14.89 10.93
C GLY A 85 -1.96 -14.61 9.80
N ASP A 86 -2.54 -13.41 9.77
CA ASP A 86 -3.44 -12.97 8.70
C ASP A 86 -2.70 -12.94 7.35
N ALA A 87 -1.42 -12.58 7.34
CA ALA A 87 -0.57 -12.57 6.16
C ALA A 87 -0.34 -13.98 5.60
N LEU A 88 -0.10 -14.95 6.48
CA LEU A 88 0.04 -16.35 6.11
C LEU A 88 -1.25 -16.93 5.53
N VAL A 89 -2.40 -16.63 6.14
CA VAL A 89 -3.71 -17.05 5.62
C VAL A 89 -3.95 -16.45 4.22
N ARG A 90 -3.58 -15.18 4.01
CA ARG A 90 -3.66 -14.54 2.69
C ARG A 90 -2.73 -15.19 1.67
N LEU A 91 -1.49 -15.49 2.07
CA LEU A 91 -0.51 -16.15 1.20
C LEU A 91 -0.98 -17.55 0.81
N GLU A 92 -1.47 -18.33 1.77
CA GLU A 92 -2.03 -19.67 1.53
C GLU A 92 -3.20 -19.61 0.54
N TYR A 93 -4.10 -18.64 0.71
CA TYR A 93 -5.21 -18.46 -0.22
C TYR A 93 -4.73 -18.06 -1.63
N LEU A 94 -3.80 -17.11 -1.71
CA LEU A 94 -3.18 -16.70 -2.98
C LEU A 94 -2.51 -17.89 -3.69
N LEU A 95 -1.77 -18.71 -2.95
CA LEU A 95 -1.08 -19.90 -3.46
C LEU A 95 -2.05 -20.96 -3.99
N ASN A 96 -3.17 -21.17 -3.31
CA ASN A 96 -4.14 -22.19 -3.68
C ASN A 96 -5.11 -21.76 -4.79
N TYR A 97 -5.43 -20.47 -4.86
CA TYR A 97 -6.51 -19.97 -5.71
C TYR A 97 -6.07 -18.92 -6.74
N GLY A 98 -4.85 -18.42 -6.68
CA GLY A 98 -4.31 -17.42 -7.62
C GLY A 98 -4.91 -16.02 -7.51
N HIS A 99 -5.70 -15.75 -6.46
CA HIS A 99 -6.29 -14.46 -6.14
C HIS A 99 -6.52 -14.33 -4.63
N PHE A 100 -6.82 -13.14 -4.12
CA PHE A 100 -7.13 -12.97 -2.70
C PHE A 100 -8.61 -13.26 -2.43
N LYS A 101 -8.87 -13.91 -1.28
CA LYS A 101 -10.24 -14.19 -0.83
C LYS A 101 -11.05 -12.91 -0.83
N HIS A 102 -12.23 -12.97 -1.47
CA HIS A 102 -13.18 -11.88 -1.39
C HIS A 102 -13.53 -11.62 0.07
N SER A 103 -13.20 -10.42 0.54
CA SER A 103 -13.52 -9.97 1.89
C SER A 103 -14.93 -9.39 1.85
N ASP A 104 -15.88 -9.99 2.56
CA ASP A 104 -17.23 -9.43 2.75
C ASP A 104 -17.22 -8.06 3.44
N ILE A 105 -16.08 -7.72 4.07
CA ILE A 105 -15.78 -6.36 4.49
C ILE A 105 -15.19 -5.66 3.26
N PRO A 106 -15.89 -4.71 2.61
CA PRO A 106 -15.34 -4.00 1.47
C PRO A 106 -14.02 -3.37 1.92
N TYR A 107 -12.93 -3.91 1.39
CA TYR A 107 -11.63 -3.27 1.51
C TYR A 107 -11.84 -1.90 0.87
N PRO A 108 -11.68 -0.79 1.61
CA PRO A 108 -11.97 0.50 1.02
C PRO A 108 -10.91 0.73 -0.03
N LEU A 109 -11.28 0.50 -1.29
CA LEU A 109 -10.52 0.67 -2.53
C LEU A 109 -9.99 2.10 -2.74
N ASN A 110 -10.05 2.96 -1.71
CA ASN A 110 -10.08 4.41 -1.82
C ASN A 110 -9.37 5.13 -0.65
N LYS A 111 -8.52 4.43 0.11
CA LYS A 111 -7.86 5.02 1.30
C LYS A 111 -6.42 5.45 1.12
N PHE A 112 -5.76 5.03 0.05
CA PHE A 112 -4.56 5.71 -0.41
C PHE A 112 -5.00 6.82 -1.33
N ALA A 113 -4.67 8.06 -0.92
CA ALA A 113 -4.83 9.27 -1.70
C ALA A 113 -6.11 9.28 -2.54
N SER A 114 -7.25 9.67 -1.94
CA SER A 114 -8.38 10.08 -2.77
C SER A 114 -7.83 11.05 -3.82
N ARG A 115 -8.29 10.98 -5.08
CA ARG A 115 -7.71 11.79 -6.17
C ARG A 115 -7.58 13.26 -5.77
N GLU A 116 -8.48 13.73 -4.91
CA GLU A 116 -8.50 15.06 -4.31
C GLU A 116 -7.30 15.35 -3.38
N LEU A 117 -6.76 14.38 -2.64
CA LEU A 117 -5.54 14.53 -1.83
C LEU A 117 -4.31 14.73 -2.71
N LEU A 118 -4.09 13.89 -3.73
CA LEU A 118 -2.98 14.06 -4.67
C LEU A 118 -3.11 15.34 -5.45
N TYR A 119 -4.31 15.61 -5.97
CA TYR A 119 -4.58 16.84 -6.71
C TYR A 119 -4.39 18.08 -5.84
N ALA A 120 -4.81 18.06 -4.57
CA ALA A 120 -4.53 19.16 -3.64
C ALA A 120 -3.02 19.35 -3.38
N TYR A 121 -2.24 18.26 -3.32
CA TYR A 121 -0.79 18.33 -3.19
C TYR A 121 -0.14 18.95 -4.43
N ASP A 122 -0.53 18.52 -5.63
CA ASP A 122 -0.03 19.05 -6.89
C ASP A 122 -0.31 20.56 -7.01
N LEU A 123 -1.55 20.97 -6.74
CA LEU A 123 -1.93 22.38 -6.76
C LEU A 123 -1.17 23.20 -5.70
N TRP A 124 -0.95 22.64 -4.50
CA TRP A 124 -0.13 23.28 -3.47
C TRP A 124 1.33 23.41 -3.89
N LYS A 125 1.92 22.38 -4.51
CA LYS A 125 3.28 22.40 -5.05
C LYS A 125 3.46 23.40 -6.18
N LEU A 126 2.41 23.65 -6.97
CA LEU A 126 2.35 24.71 -7.97
C LEU A 126 2.24 26.12 -7.36
N GLY A 127 2.19 26.25 -6.03
CA GLY A 127 2.19 27.53 -5.34
C GLY A 127 0.82 28.19 -5.22
N LEU A 128 -0.27 27.48 -5.53
CA LEU A 128 -1.62 28.03 -5.40
C LEU A 128 -1.97 28.27 -3.93
N SER A 129 -2.71 29.35 -3.69
CA SER A 129 -3.26 29.65 -2.37
C SER A 129 -4.33 28.62 -1.96
N GLN A 130 -4.58 28.49 -0.66
CA GLN A 130 -5.61 27.57 -0.17
C GLN A 130 -7.00 27.88 -0.77
N ARG A 131 -7.32 29.15 -1.05
CA ARG A 131 -8.59 29.54 -1.65
C ARG A 131 -8.69 29.08 -3.11
N GLU A 132 -7.61 29.23 -3.88
CA GLU A 132 -7.55 28.75 -5.27
C GLU A 132 -7.61 27.23 -5.35
N ILE A 133 -6.95 26.53 -4.43
CA ILE A 133 -7.04 25.06 -4.29
C ILE A 133 -8.49 24.66 -3.98
N GLY A 134 -9.12 25.33 -3.00
CA GLY A 134 -10.52 25.10 -2.66
C GLY A 134 -11.47 25.33 -3.85
N LEU A 135 -11.24 26.40 -4.61
CA LEU A 135 -12.01 26.71 -5.82
C LEU A 135 -11.87 25.60 -6.88
N LYS A 136 -10.66 25.07 -7.09
CA LYS A 136 -10.41 24.00 -8.07
C LYS A 136 -11.02 22.66 -7.66
N ILE A 137 -11.15 22.39 -6.36
CA ILE A 137 -11.64 21.11 -5.83
C ILE A 137 -13.17 21.12 -5.60
N TYR A 138 -13.71 22.21 -5.06
CA TYR A 138 -15.11 22.29 -4.64
C TYR A 138 -15.98 23.19 -5.55
N GLY A 139 -15.36 23.97 -6.43
CA GLY A 139 -16.07 24.88 -7.34
C GLY A 139 -16.46 26.21 -6.69
N ASN A 140 -16.88 27.16 -7.52
CA ASN A 140 -17.12 28.55 -7.12
C ASN A 140 -18.29 28.71 -6.14
N ALA A 141 -19.38 27.97 -6.34
CA ALA A 141 -20.56 28.03 -5.48
C ALA A 141 -20.24 27.65 -4.03
N ALA A 142 -19.39 26.64 -3.82
CA ALA A 142 -18.98 26.20 -2.48
C ALA A 142 -18.07 27.22 -1.78
N ILE A 143 -17.22 27.94 -2.53
CA ILE A 143 -16.35 28.99 -1.98
C ILE A 143 -17.18 30.18 -1.51
N LEU A 144 -18.18 30.59 -2.29
CA LEU A 144 -19.07 31.69 -1.90
C LEU A 144 -19.84 31.39 -0.60
N ASP A 145 -20.29 30.15 -0.42
CA ASP A 145 -21.09 29.75 0.75
C ASP A 145 -20.22 29.44 2.00
N GLY A 146 -19.10 28.76 1.82
CA GLY A 146 -18.31 28.18 2.92
C GLY A 146 -16.88 28.69 3.06
N TRP A 147 -16.50 29.75 2.34
CA TRP A 147 -15.24 30.48 2.50
C TRP A 147 -15.43 31.98 2.68
N ASP A 148 -16.28 32.57 1.84
CA ASP A 148 -16.62 34.00 1.85
C ASP A 148 -17.98 34.27 2.54
N GLY A 149 -18.72 33.21 2.87
CA GLY A 149 -19.99 33.24 3.60
C GLY A 149 -19.84 33.18 5.13
N ILE A 150 -20.92 32.85 5.84
CA ILE A 150 -20.98 32.84 7.32
C ILE A 150 -20.19 31.64 7.91
N SER A 151 -19.88 30.64 7.09
CA SER A 151 -19.21 29.41 7.50
C SER A 151 -17.78 29.34 6.98
N ASP A 152 -16.85 28.88 7.83
CA ASP A 152 -15.44 28.61 7.47
C ASP A 152 -15.20 27.12 7.11
N ASN A 153 -16.27 26.39 6.76
CA ASN A 153 -16.20 24.95 6.52
C ASN A 153 -15.27 24.60 5.34
N ILE A 154 -15.38 25.29 4.20
CA ILE A 154 -14.54 24.99 3.03
C ILE A 154 -13.09 25.38 3.27
N ARG A 155 -12.84 26.49 3.98
CA ARG A 155 -11.49 26.87 4.41
C ARG A 155 -10.86 25.78 5.29
N THR A 156 -11.61 25.30 6.27
CA THR A 156 -11.15 24.25 7.19
C THR A 156 -10.95 22.92 6.48
N ARG A 157 -11.87 22.51 5.60
CA ARG A 157 -11.74 21.28 4.80
C ARG A 157 -10.54 21.35 3.87
N THR A 158 -10.32 22.48 3.20
CA THR A 158 -9.18 22.67 2.29
C THR A 158 -7.85 22.64 3.05
N ARG A 159 -7.76 23.30 4.21
CA ARG A 159 -6.58 23.24 5.07
C ARG A 159 -6.26 21.82 5.52
N ARG A 160 -7.28 21.07 5.96
CA ARG A 160 -7.13 19.66 6.36
C ARG A 160 -6.72 18.78 5.18
N LEU A 161 -7.28 19.02 4.00
CA LEU A 161 -6.93 18.28 2.78
C LEU A 161 -5.46 18.50 2.40
N ILE A 162 -4.96 19.74 2.45
CA ILE A 162 -3.55 20.07 2.18
C ILE A 162 -2.62 19.50 3.26
N SER A 163 -2.99 19.57 4.55
CA SER A 163 -2.17 18.98 5.63
C SER A 163 -2.03 17.48 5.42
N ARG A 164 -3.16 16.82 5.20
CA ARG A 164 -3.21 15.37 5.02
C ARG A 164 -2.53 14.91 3.75
N SER A 165 -2.57 15.69 2.67
CA SER A 165 -1.85 15.36 1.45
C SER A 165 -0.34 15.52 1.61
N ARG A 166 0.11 16.55 2.35
CA ARG A 166 1.52 16.72 2.72
C ARG A 166 2.01 15.59 3.61
N GLU A 167 1.21 15.21 4.61
CA GLU A 167 1.49 14.06 5.49
C GLU A 167 1.54 12.76 4.69
N LEU A 168 0.61 12.56 3.75
CA LEU A 168 0.58 11.38 2.89
C LEU A 168 1.80 11.29 1.98
N VAL A 169 2.19 12.39 1.33
CA VAL A 169 3.38 12.40 0.46
C VAL A 169 4.68 12.32 1.27
N ALA A 170 4.74 12.98 2.44
CA ALA A 170 5.89 12.87 3.34
C ALA A 170 6.00 11.47 3.97
N GLY A 171 4.88 10.83 4.28
CA GLY A 171 4.80 9.44 4.73
C GLY A 171 4.85 8.42 3.59
N GLY A 172 4.88 8.87 2.33
CA GLY A 172 4.76 8.07 1.11
C GLY A 172 5.98 7.20 0.79
N ALA A 173 7.05 7.29 1.60
CA ALA A 173 8.10 6.28 1.62
C ALA A 173 7.83 5.19 2.69
N HIS A 174 7.21 5.53 3.82
CA HIS A 174 7.16 4.65 4.99
C HIS A 174 6.14 3.51 4.90
N THR A 175 5.10 3.66 4.09
CA THR A 175 4.08 2.60 3.92
C THR A 175 4.46 1.57 2.86
N PHE A 176 5.44 1.88 2.00
CA PHE A 176 6.09 0.91 1.11
C PHE A 176 7.43 0.41 1.66
N PHE A 177 8.10 1.25 2.46
CA PHE A 177 9.37 0.97 3.10
C PHE A 177 9.26 1.27 4.59
N LYS A 178 9.00 0.25 5.41
CA LYS A 178 9.39 0.37 6.82
C LYS A 178 10.92 0.44 6.84
N VAL A 179 11.46 1.65 6.99
CA VAL A 179 12.79 1.84 7.55
C VAL A 179 12.59 1.87 9.06
N ASP A 180 13.37 1.04 9.75
CA ASP A 180 13.34 0.78 11.20
C ASP A 180 13.18 2.01 12.10
#